data_AF-A0A2V8C0Y1-F1
#
_entry.id   AF-A0A2V8C0Y1-F1
#
_cell.length_a   1.000
_cell.length_b   1.000
_cell.length_c   1.000
_cell.angle_alpha   90.00
_cell.angle_beta   90.00
_cell.angle_gamma   90.00
#
_symmetry.space_group_name_H-M   'P 1'
#
loop_
_entity.id
_entity.type
_entity.pdbx_description
1 polymer ?
#
loop_
_entity_poly.entity_id
_entity_poly.type
_entity_poly.pdbx_seq_one_letter_code
_entity_poly.pdbx_strand_id
1 'polypeptide(L)'
;RSLPAKDLYQWIEYCNAPAGSTTMAELRAAGGEREPFDVRYWGVGNEPWGCGGNFTPEEYATEFRRYTAWVPKFGVPIRFIAAGPNGGDRDWTARFFRALTAKGAGALNGVYGWAMHYYCGSTGDRNAIQFTTIDWYDLLARADRMESIVTTHWDAMAESDPS
;
A
#
# COMPACT_ATOMS: atom_id res chain seq x y z
N ARG A 1 12.58 10.19 7.82
CA ARG A 1 11.68 11.07 7.03
C ARG A 1 10.29 10.45 7.09
N SER A 2 9.44 10.81 8.05
CA SER A 2 8.01 10.51 7.99
C SER A 2 7.27 11.84 7.97
N LEU A 3 6.55 12.07 6.88
CA LEU A 3 5.70 13.26 6.69
C LEU A 3 4.40 13.04 7.49
N PRO A 4 3.88 14.02 8.26
CA PRO A 4 2.66 13.84 9.03
C PRO A 4 1.43 13.49 8.17
N ALA A 5 0.38 12.96 8.80
CA ALA A 5 -0.91 12.69 8.14
C ALA A 5 -1.53 13.92 7.44
N LYS A 6 -1.20 15.13 7.91
CA LYS A 6 -1.55 16.40 7.25
C LYS A 6 -1.03 16.47 5.81
N ASP A 7 0.13 15.89 5.53
CA ASP A 7 0.73 15.97 4.20
C ASP A 7 -0.02 15.07 3.22
N LEU A 8 -0.48 13.88 3.64
CA LEU A 8 -1.39 13.06 2.82
C LEU A 8 -2.70 13.81 2.56
N TYR A 9 -3.28 14.44 3.59
CA TYR A 9 -4.50 15.25 3.46
C TYR A 9 -4.31 16.35 2.40
N GLN A 10 -3.24 17.13 2.53
CA GLN A 10 -2.94 18.25 1.63
C GLN A 10 -2.59 17.76 0.23
N TRP A 11 -2.01 16.57 0.08
CA TRP A 11 -1.72 16.00 -1.22
C TRP A 11 -2.98 15.55 -1.94
N ILE A 12 -3.92 14.91 -1.23
CA ILE A 12 -5.25 14.60 -1.77
C ILE A 12 -5.98 15.88 -2.16
N GLU A 13 -5.90 16.92 -1.34
CA GLU A 13 -6.46 18.23 -1.64
C GLU A 13 -5.84 18.86 -2.89
N TYR A 14 -4.52 18.90 -2.97
CA TYR A 14 -3.81 19.37 -4.14
C TYR A 14 -4.24 18.64 -5.41
N CYS A 15 -4.38 17.31 -5.34
CA CYS A 15 -4.71 16.52 -6.51
C CYS A 15 -6.18 16.65 -6.93
N ASN A 16 -7.11 16.75 -5.97
CA ASN A 16 -8.53 16.49 -6.25
C ASN A 16 -9.45 17.67 -5.94
N ALA A 17 -9.02 18.71 -5.23
CA ALA A 17 -9.89 19.84 -4.92
C ALA A 17 -10.27 20.61 -6.20
N PRO A 18 -11.55 21.02 -6.36
CA PRO A 18 -11.99 21.85 -7.48
C PRO A 18 -11.14 23.11 -7.64
N ALA A 19 -11.02 23.60 -8.88
CA ALA A 19 -10.26 24.81 -9.17
C ALA A 19 -10.77 25.99 -8.32
N GLY A 20 -9.85 26.65 -7.61
CA GLY A 20 -10.16 27.81 -6.77
C GLY A 20 -10.92 27.51 -5.47
N SER A 21 -11.11 26.25 -5.08
CA SER A 21 -11.84 25.93 -3.83
C SER A 21 -10.97 25.92 -2.58
N THR A 22 -9.65 25.77 -2.72
CA THR A 22 -8.72 25.67 -1.59
C THR A 22 -7.33 26.21 -1.93
N THR A 23 -6.51 26.48 -0.91
CA THR A 23 -5.11 26.90 -1.09
C THR A 23 -4.28 25.86 -1.85
N MET A 24 -4.52 24.56 -1.67
CA MET A 24 -3.80 23.54 -2.45
C MET A 24 -4.25 23.51 -3.92
N ALA A 25 -5.53 23.80 -4.22
CA ALA A 25 -5.99 23.95 -5.59
C ALA A 25 -5.39 25.20 -6.27
N GLU A 26 -5.24 26.30 -5.53
CA GLU A 26 -4.54 27.50 -6.02
C GLU A 26 -3.06 27.21 -6.28
N LEU A 27 -2.40 26.47 -5.39
CA LEU A 27 -1.02 26.03 -5.59
C LEU A 27 -0.88 25.14 -6.84
N ARG A 28 -1.84 24.23 -7.07
CA ARG A 28 -1.88 23.39 -8.28
C ARG A 28 -2.00 24.25 -9.54
N ALA A 29 -2.92 25.21 -9.54
CA ALA A 29 -3.13 26.13 -10.65
C ALA A 29 -1.91 27.02 -10.92
N ALA A 30 -1.25 27.53 -9.87
CA ALA A 30 -0.01 28.29 -10.00
C ALA A 30 1.14 27.47 -10.58
N GLY A 31 1.12 26.14 -10.38
CA GLY A 31 2.03 25.18 -11.00
C GLY A 31 1.72 24.84 -12.46
N GLY A 32 0.65 25.41 -13.05
CA GLY A 32 0.25 25.21 -14.44
C GLY A 32 -0.94 24.28 -14.64
N GLU A 33 -1.43 23.63 -13.58
CA GLU A 33 -2.51 22.64 -13.67
C GLU A 33 -3.76 23.12 -12.92
N ARG A 34 -4.67 23.77 -13.65
CA ARG A 34 -5.87 24.36 -13.04
C ARG A 34 -6.87 23.31 -12.58
N GLU A 35 -7.17 22.34 -13.44
CA GLU A 35 -8.21 21.34 -13.20
C GLU A 35 -7.71 20.20 -12.28
N PRO A 36 -8.59 19.52 -11.53
CA PRO A 36 -8.22 18.38 -10.70
C PRO A 36 -7.72 17.19 -11.52
N PHE A 37 -6.88 16.35 -10.92
CA PHE A 37 -6.34 15.13 -11.55
C PHE A 37 -7.21 13.88 -11.31
N ASP A 38 -8.22 13.96 -10.45
CA ASP A 38 -9.12 12.86 -10.10
C ASP A 38 -8.41 11.57 -9.63
N VAL A 39 -7.37 11.72 -8.81
CA VAL A 39 -6.58 10.61 -8.29
C VAL A 39 -7.41 9.78 -7.31
N ARG A 40 -7.69 8.53 -7.69
CA ARG A 40 -8.53 7.60 -6.91
C ARG A 40 -7.72 6.72 -5.97
N TYR A 41 -6.60 6.16 -6.42
CA TYR A 41 -5.85 5.16 -5.68
C TYR A 41 -4.69 5.80 -4.91
N TRP A 42 -4.63 5.54 -3.61
CA TRP A 42 -3.62 6.12 -2.72
C TRP A 42 -2.96 5.02 -1.89
N GLY A 43 -1.68 4.77 -2.14
CA GLY A 43 -0.85 3.93 -1.29
C GLY A 43 -0.53 4.65 0.01
N VAL A 44 -0.85 4.05 1.15
CA VAL A 44 -0.62 4.66 2.48
C VAL A 44 0.65 4.07 3.09
N GLY A 45 1.79 4.64 2.71
CA GLY A 45 3.10 4.11 3.06
C GLY A 45 3.62 3.07 2.06
N ASN A 46 4.89 2.71 2.21
CA ASN A 46 5.60 1.73 1.37
C ASN A 46 6.61 0.98 2.23
N GLU A 47 6.62 -0.36 2.15
CA GLU A 47 7.53 -1.24 2.91
C GLU A 47 7.69 -0.82 4.39
N PRO A 48 6.59 -0.68 5.15
CA PRO A 48 6.60 -0.19 6.53
C PRO A 48 7.43 -1.07 7.48
N TRP A 49 7.56 -2.36 7.19
CA TRP A 49 8.41 -3.32 7.90
C TRP A 49 9.91 -3.05 7.75
N GLY A 50 10.31 -2.24 6.77
CA GLY A 50 11.70 -1.91 6.46
C GLY A 50 11.91 -0.41 6.30
N CYS A 51 12.30 0.01 5.08
CA CYS A 51 12.68 1.40 4.81
C CYS A 51 11.58 2.44 5.12
N GLY A 52 10.32 2.03 5.15
CA GLY A 52 9.17 2.86 5.45
C GLY A 52 8.99 3.21 6.94
N GLY A 53 9.75 2.60 7.85
CA GLY A 53 9.68 2.96 9.28
C GLY A 53 10.07 1.87 10.28
N ASN A 54 10.43 0.65 9.83
CA ASN A 54 10.70 -0.52 10.68
C ASN A 54 9.57 -0.81 11.69
N PHE A 55 8.31 -0.67 11.25
CA PHE A 55 7.14 -0.92 12.08
C PHE A 55 6.89 -2.41 12.30
N THR A 56 6.27 -2.74 13.41
CA THR A 56 5.46 -3.95 13.58
C THR A 56 4.15 -3.84 12.80
N PRO A 57 3.45 -4.96 12.51
CA PRO A 57 2.14 -4.93 11.86
C PRO A 57 1.10 -4.06 12.60
N GLU A 58 1.11 -4.11 13.94
CA GLU A 58 0.18 -3.36 14.79
C GLU A 58 0.44 -1.85 14.80
N GLU A 59 1.72 -1.44 14.82
CA GLU A 59 2.12 -0.05 14.70
C GLU A 59 1.71 0.50 13.34
N TYR A 60 1.96 -0.25 12.27
CA TYR A 60 1.53 0.15 10.94
C TYR A 60 0.00 0.23 10.81
N ALA A 61 -0.76 -0.72 11.38
CA ALA A 61 -2.23 -0.63 11.42
C ALA A 61 -2.72 0.64 12.17
N THR A 62 -1.98 1.10 13.17
CA THR A 62 -2.27 2.35 13.88
C THR A 62 -1.99 3.57 13.02
N GLU A 63 -0.84 3.62 12.36
CA GLU A 63 -0.51 4.72 11.44
C GLU A 63 -1.44 4.73 10.21
N PHE A 64 -1.78 3.58 9.63
CA PHE A 64 -2.73 3.50 8.52
C PHE A 64 -4.09 4.14 8.88
N ARG A 65 -4.64 3.79 10.06
CA ARG A 65 -5.87 4.41 10.57
C ARG A 65 -5.72 5.90 10.77
N ARG A 66 -4.59 6.35 11.32
CA ARG A 66 -4.31 7.77 11.56
C ARG A 66 -4.29 8.57 10.26
N TYR A 67 -3.67 8.04 9.20
CA TYR A 67 -3.53 8.74 7.92
C TYR A 67 -4.83 8.77 7.13
N THR A 68 -5.67 7.74 7.25
CA THR A 68 -6.92 7.63 6.47
C THR A 68 -8.16 8.21 7.17
N ALA A 69 -8.08 8.52 8.47
CA ALA A 69 -9.25 8.92 9.27
C ALA A 69 -9.98 10.20 8.81
N TRP A 70 -9.24 11.19 8.29
CA TRP A 70 -9.78 12.54 8.04
C TRP A 70 -9.54 13.05 6.62
N VAL A 71 -9.42 12.15 5.65
CA VAL A 71 -9.14 12.54 4.27
C VAL A 71 -10.36 13.19 3.59
N PRO A 72 -10.15 14.29 2.83
CA PRO A 72 -11.24 14.99 2.17
C PRO A 72 -11.72 14.22 0.94
N LYS A 73 -13.02 14.32 0.64
CA LYS A 73 -13.65 13.66 -0.52
C LYS A 73 -14.17 14.74 -1.47
N PHE A 74 -13.43 15.03 -2.52
CA PHE A 74 -13.79 16.04 -3.53
C PHE A 74 -14.65 15.46 -4.68
N GLY A 75 -15.66 14.66 -4.34
CA GLY A 75 -16.46 13.93 -5.34
C GLY A 75 -15.75 12.75 -6.02
N VAL A 76 -14.48 12.51 -5.67
CA VAL A 76 -13.67 11.38 -6.16
C VAL A 76 -13.78 10.19 -5.20
N PRO A 77 -14.05 8.96 -5.68
CA PRO A 77 -14.07 7.77 -4.84
C PRO A 77 -12.64 7.35 -4.48
N ILE A 78 -12.15 7.85 -3.34
CA ILE A 78 -10.83 7.53 -2.80
C ILE A 78 -10.76 6.05 -2.39
N ARG A 79 -9.66 5.40 -2.78
CA ARG A 79 -9.37 3.97 -2.59
C ARG A 79 -7.98 3.82 -1.97
N PHE A 80 -7.93 3.51 -0.68
CA PHE A 80 -6.66 3.34 0.02
C PHE A 80 -6.08 1.95 -0.17
N ILE A 81 -4.80 1.89 -0.50
CA ILE A 81 -4.04 0.65 -0.61
C ILE A 81 -3.09 0.62 0.59
N ALA A 82 -3.31 -0.34 1.49
CA ALA A 82 -2.42 -0.55 2.62
C ALA A 82 -1.17 -1.30 2.17
N ALA A 83 -0.02 -0.95 2.73
CA ALA A 83 1.27 -1.55 2.44
C ALA A 83 1.36 -2.92 3.10
N GLY A 84 1.49 -3.93 2.25
CA GLY A 84 1.43 -5.33 2.62
C GLY A 84 2.77 -5.93 3.03
N PRO A 85 2.83 -7.27 3.09
CA PRO A 85 3.95 -8.03 3.60
C PRO A 85 5.12 -8.08 2.61
N ASN A 86 6.28 -8.48 3.13
CA ASN A 86 7.42 -8.93 2.33
C ASN A 86 7.30 -10.43 2.03
N GLY A 87 7.09 -10.78 0.77
CA GLY A 87 7.00 -12.15 0.30
C GLY A 87 5.96 -12.96 1.10
N GLY A 88 6.39 -14.11 1.63
CA GLY A 88 5.53 -15.04 2.37
C GLY A 88 5.29 -14.71 3.85
N ASP A 89 5.56 -13.49 4.31
CA ASP A 89 5.33 -13.09 5.71
C ASP A 89 3.83 -12.99 6.05
N ARG A 90 3.21 -14.16 6.23
CA ARG A 90 1.79 -14.30 6.56
C ARG A 90 1.44 -13.64 7.89
N ASP A 91 2.36 -13.64 8.85
CA ASP A 91 2.13 -13.08 10.18
C ASP A 91 1.88 -11.58 10.09
N TRP A 92 2.62 -10.88 9.21
CA TRP A 92 2.39 -9.47 8.91
C TRP A 92 0.94 -9.20 8.49
N THR A 93 0.42 -9.97 7.53
CA THR A 93 -0.95 -9.85 7.04
C THR A 93 -1.96 -10.12 8.16
N ALA A 94 -1.87 -11.27 8.83
CA ALA A 94 -2.84 -11.65 9.86
C ALA A 94 -2.88 -10.65 11.02
N ARG A 95 -1.72 -10.18 11.49
CA ARG A 95 -1.63 -9.24 12.61
C ARG A 95 -2.07 -7.82 12.23
N PHE A 96 -1.73 -7.35 11.02
CA PHE A 96 -2.23 -6.06 10.53
C PHE A 96 -3.75 -6.03 10.52
N PHE A 97 -4.40 -7.02 9.89
CA PHE A 97 -5.87 -7.05 9.78
C PHE A 97 -6.55 -7.24 11.14
N ARG A 98 -5.99 -8.06 12.03
CA ARG A 98 -6.46 -8.19 13.42
C ARG A 98 -6.37 -6.87 14.19
N ALA A 99 -5.26 -6.15 14.08
CA ALA A 99 -5.06 -4.88 14.76
C ALA A 99 -5.93 -3.76 14.18
N LEU A 100 -6.13 -3.76 12.86
CA LEU A 100 -7.02 -2.84 12.15
C LEU A 100 -8.46 -3.00 12.63
N THR A 101 -8.94 -4.24 12.70
CA THR A 101 -10.32 -4.60 13.08
C THR A 101 -10.56 -4.63 14.59
N ALA A 102 -9.55 -4.37 15.43
CA ALA A 102 -9.68 -4.34 16.88
C ALA A 102 -10.73 -3.34 17.42
N LYS A 103 -11.12 -2.33 16.62
CA LYS A 103 -12.20 -1.37 16.95
C LYS A 103 -13.56 -1.74 16.36
N GLY A 104 -13.64 -2.83 15.60
CA GLY A 104 -14.81 -3.30 14.88
C GLY A 104 -14.51 -3.61 13.41
N ALA A 105 -15.26 -4.56 12.84
CA ALA A 105 -15.09 -5.02 11.46
C ALA A 105 -15.25 -3.91 10.41
N GLY A 106 -16.00 -2.84 10.73
CA GLY A 106 -16.17 -1.69 9.84
C GLY A 106 -14.87 -0.97 9.46
N ALA A 107 -13.76 -1.20 10.18
CA ALA A 107 -12.44 -0.68 9.80
C ALA A 107 -11.90 -1.26 8.48
N LEU A 108 -12.35 -2.45 8.08
CA LEU A 108 -11.99 -3.07 6.78
C LEU A 108 -12.45 -2.22 5.59
N ASN A 109 -13.58 -1.54 5.71
CA ASN A 109 -14.10 -0.64 4.67
C ASN A 109 -13.14 0.50 4.32
N GLY A 110 -12.17 0.79 5.19
CA GLY A 110 -11.11 1.78 4.94
C GLY A 110 -9.95 1.26 4.09
N VAL A 111 -9.88 -0.03 3.82
CA VAL A 111 -8.83 -0.67 3.00
C VAL A 111 -9.47 -1.16 1.71
N TYR A 112 -9.08 -0.55 0.59
CA TYR A 112 -9.51 -0.99 -0.74
C TYR A 112 -8.59 -2.06 -1.33
N GLY A 113 -7.29 -2.02 -1.00
CA GLY A 113 -6.31 -2.96 -1.53
C GLY A 113 -5.17 -3.24 -0.55
N TRP A 114 -4.48 -4.35 -0.79
CA TRP A 114 -3.37 -4.86 0.00
C TRP A 114 -2.15 -5.07 -0.88
N ALA A 115 -1.09 -4.28 -0.68
CA ALA A 115 0.08 -4.23 -1.56
C ALA A 115 1.21 -5.15 -1.07
N MET A 116 1.14 -6.43 -1.41
CA MET A 116 2.21 -7.41 -1.17
C MET A 116 3.39 -7.23 -2.13
N HIS A 117 4.62 -7.34 -1.61
CA HIS A 117 5.84 -7.26 -2.42
C HIS A 117 6.55 -8.62 -2.48
N TYR A 118 6.78 -9.16 -3.67
CA TYR A 118 7.63 -10.36 -3.86
C TYR A 118 8.53 -10.19 -5.09
N TYR A 119 9.82 -10.41 -4.89
CA TYR A 119 10.82 -10.40 -5.96
C TYR A 119 11.48 -11.78 -6.06
N CYS A 120 11.69 -12.27 -7.28
CA CYS A 120 12.45 -13.50 -7.52
C CYS A 120 13.95 -13.35 -7.15
N GLY A 121 14.40 -12.11 -6.95
CA GLY A 121 15.78 -11.78 -6.67
C GLY A 121 16.69 -12.09 -7.86
N SER A 122 17.89 -12.55 -7.57
CA SER A 122 18.91 -12.90 -8.57
C SER A 122 19.41 -14.33 -8.37
N THR A 123 19.97 -14.90 -9.43
CA THR A 123 20.58 -16.23 -9.48
C THR A 123 22.00 -16.14 -10.05
N GLY A 124 22.79 -17.21 -9.91
CA GLY A 124 24.18 -17.27 -10.36
C GLY A 124 25.00 -16.04 -9.97
N ASP A 125 25.75 -15.52 -10.93
CA ASP A 125 26.59 -14.32 -10.80
C ASP A 125 25.79 -13.00 -10.92
N ARG A 126 24.46 -13.07 -10.85
CA ARG A 126 23.53 -11.93 -10.97
C ARG A 126 23.64 -11.18 -12.31
N ASN A 127 24.08 -11.88 -13.35
CA ASN A 127 24.15 -11.35 -14.70
C ASN A 127 22.83 -11.61 -15.44
N ALA A 128 22.19 -10.54 -15.90
CA ALA A 128 20.88 -10.61 -16.55
C ALA A 128 20.92 -11.20 -17.98
N ILE A 129 22.10 -11.27 -18.61
CA ILE A 129 22.27 -11.71 -20.01
C ILE A 129 23.00 -13.05 -20.07
N GLN A 130 24.00 -13.24 -19.22
CA GLN A 130 24.82 -14.45 -19.18
C GLN A 130 24.40 -15.29 -17.99
N PHE A 131 23.54 -16.28 -18.25
CA PHE A 131 23.04 -17.20 -17.23
C PHE A 131 23.05 -18.63 -17.76
N THR A 132 23.20 -19.58 -16.83
CA THR A 132 23.14 -20.99 -17.16
C THR A 132 21.70 -21.49 -17.21
N THR A 133 21.49 -22.68 -17.76
CA THR A 133 20.19 -23.37 -17.69
C THR A 133 19.72 -23.59 -16.25
N ILE A 134 20.65 -23.77 -15.30
CA ILE A 134 20.32 -23.93 -13.87
C ILE A 134 19.78 -22.61 -13.30
N ASP A 135 20.44 -21.49 -13.59
CA ASP A 135 20.02 -20.15 -13.16
C ASP A 135 18.64 -19.79 -13.71
N TRP A 136 18.36 -20.20 -14.95
CA TRP A 136 17.05 -20.05 -15.59
C TRP A 136 15.95 -20.82 -14.83
N TYR A 137 16.16 -22.11 -14.56
CA TYR A 137 15.18 -22.92 -13.84
C TYR A 137 15.00 -22.48 -12.39
N ASP A 138 16.05 -21.99 -11.71
CA ASP A 138 15.91 -21.43 -10.36
C ASP A 138 15.03 -20.17 -10.36
N LEU A 139 15.21 -19.25 -11.31
CA LEU A 139 14.33 -18.08 -11.44
C LEU A 139 12.87 -18.47 -11.73
N LEU A 140 12.64 -19.46 -12.61
CA LEU A 140 11.30 -19.97 -12.87
C LEU A 140 10.68 -20.58 -11.61
N ALA A 141 11.43 -21.39 -10.86
CA ALA A 141 10.95 -21.99 -9.62
C ALA A 141 10.67 -20.96 -8.52
N ARG A 142 11.37 -19.81 -8.52
CA ARG A 142 11.05 -18.69 -7.62
C ARG A 142 9.79 -17.97 -8.07
N ALA A 143 9.64 -17.70 -9.37
CA ALA A 143 8.44 -17.07 -9.91
C ALA A 143 7.17 -17.90 -9.63
N ASP A 144 7.27 -19.22 -9.75
CA ASP A 144 6.19 -20.18 -9.48
C ASP A 144 5.65 -20.09 -8.03
N ARG A 145 6.49 -19.66 -7.07
CA ARG A 145 6.05 -19.46 -5.67
C ARG A 145 5.02 -18.35 -5.50
N MET A 146 4.86 -17.46 -6.47
CA MET A 146 3.94 -16.33 -6.37
C MET A 146 2.51 -16.79 -6.03
N GLU A 147 2.03 -17.85 -6.68
CA GLU A 147 0.68 -18.36 -6.43
C GLU A 147 0.49 -18.76 -4.96
N SER A 148 1.42 -19.57 -4.43
CA SER A 148 1.37 -20.00 -3.03
C SER A 148 1.41 -18.83 -2.05
N ILE A 149 2.18 -17.78 -2.37
CA ILE A 149 2.26 -16.59 -1.54
C ILE A 149 0.92 -15.84 -1.58
N VAL A 150 0.34 -15.63 -2.77
CA VAL A 150 -0.97 -14.97 -2.94
C VAL A 150 -2.05 -15.71 -2.17
N THR A 151 -2.17 -17.03 -2.33
CA THR A 151 -3.19 -17.82 -1.63
C THR A 151 -3.00 -17.78 -0.11
N THR A 152 -1.74 -17.84 0.37
CA THR A 152 -1.43 -17.76 1.80
C THR A 152 -1.90 -16.45 2.43
N HIS A 153 -1.73 -15.33 1.72
CA HIS A 153 -2.20 -14.03 2.21
C HIS A 153 -3.69 -13.83 2.04
N TRP A 154 -4.28 -14.39 0.98
CA TRP A 154 -5.73 -14.42 0.80
C TRP A 154 -6.41 -15.11 2.00
N ASP A 155 -5.90 -16.28 2.39
CA ASP A 155 -6.41 -17.03 3.55
C ASP A 155 -6.23 -16.24 4.86
N ALA A 156 -5.10 -15.55 5.02
CA ALA A 156 -4.85 -14.73 6.22
C ALA A 156 -5.79 -13.51 6.30
N MET A 157 -6.14 -12.91 5.16
CA MET A 157 -7.14 -11.83 5.11
C MET A 157 -8.53 -12.34 5.48
N ALA A 158 -8.92 -13.52 4.97
CA ALA A 158 -10.22 -14.14 5.23
C ALA A 158 -10.49 -14.42 6.72
N GLU A 159 -9.44 -14.57 7.55
CA GLU A 159 -9.60 -14.68 9.01
C GLU A 159 -10.25 -13.45 9.65
N SER A 160 -10.01 -12.26 9.08
CA SER A 160 -10.55 -10.98 9.58
C SER A 160 -11.71 -10.46 8.74
N ASP A 161 -11.81 -10.88 7.48
CA ASP A 161 -12.89 -10.57 6.54
C ASP A 161 -13.60 -11.86 6.10
N PRO A 162 -14.53 -12.41 6.92
CA PRO A 162 -15.20 -13.67 6.62
C PRO A 162 -16.33 -13.54 5.58
N SER A 163 -16.43 -12.41 4.88
CA SER A 163 -17.54 -12.11 3.96
C SER A 163 -17.28 -12.52 2.51
#